data_AF-A0A2G5L3B0-F1
#
_entry.id   AF-A0A2G5L3B0-F1
#
_cell.length_a   1.000
_cell.length_b   1.000
_cell.length_c   1.000
_cell.angle_alpha   90.00
_cell.angle_beta   90.00
_cell.angle_gamma   90.00
#
_symmetry.space_group_name_H-M   'P 1'
#
loop_
_entity.id
_entity.type
_entity.pdbx_description
1 polymer ?
#
loop_
_entity_poly.entity_id
_entity_poly.type
_entity_poly.pdbx_seq_one_letter_code
_entity_poly.pdbx_strand_id
1 'polypeptide(L)'
;MRLQDKAYESLLVITVGLVVLHLWLGHEALLYASVAVGGLGLVSARLRWWIVYLWGQLALGLGYVNSRVLLTVVFYMMLVPIALLRRWMTRQSSKTEKPSSYFQERTHVYSAKDFINPW
;
A
#
# COMPACT_ATOMS: atom_id res chain seq x y z
N MET A 1 -18.19 27.09 9.83
CA MET A 1 -16.85 27.70 9.95
C MET A 1 -15.74 26.70 9.63
N ARG A 2 -15.53 25.63 10.43
CA ARG A 2 -14.43 24.64 10.24
C ARG A 2 -14.25 24.02 8.84
N LEU A 3 -15.33 23.83 8.07
CA LEU A 3 -15.25 23.25 6.71
C LEU A 3 -14.65 24.20 5.68
N GLN A 4 -14.83 25.52 5.87
CA GLN A 4 -14.27 26.52 4.95
C GLN A 4 -12.77 26.69 5.19
N ASP A 5 -12.34 26.67 6.45
CA ASP A 5 -10.92 26.78 6.83
C ASP A 5 -10.08 25.66 6.17
N LYS A 6 -10.57 24.42 6.23
CA LYS A 6 -9.95 23.26 5.57
C LYS A 6 -9.90 23.36 4.04
N ALA A 7 -10.91 23.99 3.44
CA ALA A 7 -10.94 24.22 1.99
C ALA A 7 -9.92 25.29 1.57
N TYR A 8 -9.70 26.34 2.38
CA TYR A 8 -8.65 27.34 2.12
C TYR A 8 -7.25 26.76 2.31
N GLU A 9 -7.03 25.96 3.36
CA GLU A 9 -5.77 25.24 3.57
C GLU A 9 -5.44 24.35 2.35
N SER A 10 -6.41 23.56 1.89
CA SER A 10 -6.22 22.68 0.73
C SER A 10 -5.94 23.47 -0.55
N LEU A 11 -6.63 24.59 -0.76
CA LEU A 11 -6.40 25.46 -1.90
C LEU A 11 -4.99 26.06 -1.89
N LEU A 12 -4.52 26.52 -0.73
CA LEU A 12 -3.15 27.00 -0.55
C LEU A 12 -2.11 25.90 -0.82
N VAL A 13 -2.35 24.68 -0.34
CA VAL A 13 -1.45 23.55 -0.61
C VAL A 13 -1.38 23.26 -2.12
N ILE A 14 -2.52 23.30 -2.83
CA ILE A 14 -2.55 23.11 -4.28
C ILE A 14 -1.79 24.21 -5.02
N THR A 15 -2.01 25.49 -4.66
CA THR A 15 -1.33 26.61 -5.34
C THR A 15 0.17 26.60 -5.07
N VAL A 16 0.58 26.39 -3.82
CA VAL A 16 2.01 26.27 -3.45
C VAL A 16 2.63 25.06 -4.14
N GLY A 17 1.95 23.91 -4.16
CA GLY A 17 2.42 22.72 -4.86
C GLY A 17 2.66 22.96 -6.35
N LEU A 18 1.74 23.66 -7.05
CA LEU A 18 1.91 24.02 -8.45
C LEU A 18 3.09 24.99 -8.67
N VAL A 19 3.31 25.95 -7.77
CA VAL A 19 4.45 26.87 -7.84
C VAL A 19 5.78 26.13 -7.63
N VAL A 20 5.84 25.23 -6.64
CA VAL A 20 7.04 24.40 -6.41
C VAL A 20 7.33 23.50 -7.62
N LEU A 21 6.29 22.90 -8.22
CA LEU A 21 6.43 22.14 -9.45
C LEU A 21 6.92 22.99 -10.62
N HIS A 22 6.45 24.24 -10.74
CA HIS A 22 6.97 25.17 -11.74
C HIS A 22 8.47 25.44 -11.56
N LEU A 23 8.93 25.67 -10.32
CA LEU A 23 10.36 25.89 -10.04
C LEU A 23 11.24 24.70 -10.43
N TRP A 24 10.68 23.48 -10.37
CA TRP A 24 11.41 22.26 -10.70
C TRP A 24 11.39 21.93 -12.20
N LEU A 25 10.26 22.16 -12.89
CA LEU A 25 10.11 21.86 -14.32
C LEU A 25 10.45 23.03 -15.25
N GLY A 26 10.48 24.27 -14.75
CA GLY A 26 10.76 25.48 -15.55
C GLY A 26 9.65 25.88 -16.54
N HIS A 27 8.52 25.19 -16.56
CA HIS A 27 7.42 25.47 -17.49
C HIS A 27 6.53 26.61 -17.01
N GLU A 28 6.45 27.71 -17.77
CA GLU A 28 5.62 28.89 -17.43
C GLU A 28 4.12 28.60 -17.37
N ALA A 29 3.64 27.58 -18.09
CA ALA A 29 2.24 27.16 -18.07
C ALA A 29 1.76 26.79 -16.66
N LEU A 30 2.62 26.22 -15.82
CA LEU A 30 2.27 25.87 -14.43
C LEU A 30 2.08 27.11 -13.56
N LEU A 31 2.83 28.18 -13.83
CA LEU A 31 2.69 29.44 -13.11
C LEU A 31 1.32 30.07 -13.40
N TYR A 32 0.94 30.18 -14.67
CA TYR A 32 -0.40 30.66 -15.05
C TYR A 32 -1.52 29.80 -14.45
N ALA A 33 -1.35 28.48 -14.44
CA ALA A 33 -2.30 27.57 -13.81
C ALA A 33 -2.41 27.80 -12.29
N SER A 34 -1.29 27.99 -11.59
CA SER A 34 -1.30 28.25 -10.15
C SER A 34 -2.02 29.55 -9.77
N VAL A 35 -1.80 30.61 -10.55
CA VAL A 35 -2.44 31.91 -10.37
C VAL A 35 -3.93 31.83 -10.69
N ALA A 36 -4.31 31.14 -11.77
CA ALA A 36 -5.70 30.93 -12.12
C ALA A 36 -6.45 30.13 -11.04
N VAL A 37 -5.89 29.01 -10.59
CA VAL A 37 -6.50 28.16 -9.55
C VAL A 37 -6.62 28.90 -8.22
N GLY A 38 -5.57 29.63 -7.81
CA GLY A 38 -5.58 30.44 -6.59
C GLY A 38 -6.60 31.59 -6.67
N GLY A 39 -6.57 32.36 -7.76
CA GLY A 39 -7.46 33.49 -7.97
C GLY A 39 -8.93 33.08 -8.06
N LEU A 40 -9.25 32.09 -8.91
CA LEU A 40 -10.61 31.56 -9.05
C LEU A 40 -11.12 30.96 -7.73
N GLY A 41 -10.23 30.30 -6.99
CA GLY A 41 -10.52 29.76 -5.68
C GLY A 41 -10.86 30.81 -4.63
N LEU A 42 -10.21 31.96 -4.64
CA LEU A 42 -10.49 33.05 -3.70
C LEU A 42 -11.81 33.75 -4.01
N VAL A 43 -12.10 34.00 -5.29
CA VAL A 43 -13.27 34.77 -5.73
C VAL A 43 -14.58 33.98 -5.58
N SER A 44 -14.56 32.66 -5.79
CA SER A 44 -15.79 31.86 -5.83
C SER A 44 -15.74 30.64 -4.93
N ALA A 45 -16.65 30.59 -3.95
CA ALA A 45 -16.82 29.45 -3.06
C ALA A 45 -17.22 28.16 -3.80
N ARG A 46 -17.96 28.28 -4.90
CA ARG A 46 -18.43 27.13 -5.70
C ARG A 46 -17.28 26.50 -6.49
N LEU A 47 -16.43 27.32 -7.10
CA LEU A 47 -15.23 26.86 -7.80
C LEU A 47 -14.22 26.22 -6.84
N ARG A 48 -14.01 26.84 -5.68
CA ARG A 48 -13.15 26.27 -4.63
C ARG A 48 -13.56 24.86 -4.23
N TRP A 49 -14.86 24.65 -4.02
CA TRP A 49 -15.37 23.33 -3.66
C TRP A 49 -15.06 22.28 -4.74
N TRP A 50 -15.26 22.62 -6.02
CA TRP A 50 -14.92 21.73 -7.14
C TRP A 50 -13.43 21.42 -7.23
N ILE A 51 -12.56 22.41 -7.06
CA ILE A 51 -11.10 22.23 -7.09
C ILE A 51 -10.65 21.30 -5.95
N VAL A 52 -11.09 21.58 -4.72
CA VAL A 52 -10.75 20.77 -3.55
C VAL A 52 -11.34 19.36 -3.66
N TYR A 53 -12.54 19.23 -4.23
CA TYR A 53 -13.16 17.92 -4.49
C TYR A 53 -12.33 17.10 -5.49
N LEU A 54 -11.96 17.67 -6.63
CA LEU A 54 -11.11 17.00 -7.62
C LEU A 54 -9.75 16.61 -7.04
N TRP A 55 -9.14 17.49 -6.25
CA TRP A 55 -7.92 17.19 -5.51
C TRP A 55 -8.11 16.02 -4.54
N GLY A 56 -9.22 15.99 -3.81
CA GLY A 56 -9.59 14.89 -2.92
C GLY A 56 -9.72 13.56 -3.66
N GLN A 57 -10.31 13.55 -4.87
CA GLN A 57 -10.41 12.33 -5.68
C GLN A 57 -9.04 11.79 -6.11
N LEU A 58 -8.11 12.69 -6.48
CA LEU A 58 -6.72 12.29 -6.74
C LEU A 58 -6.05 11.70 -5.50
N ALA A 59 -6.26 12.31 -4.33
CA ALA A 59 -5.71 11.81 -3.07
C ALA A 59 -6.27 10.43 -2.69
N LEU A 60 -7.55 10.16 -2.94
CA LEU A 60 -8.16 8.83 -2.73
C LEU A 60 -7.54 7.77 -3.66
N GLY A 61 -7.35 8.11 -4.94
CA GLY A 61 -6.69 7.22 -5.89
C GLY A 61 -5.25 6.90 -5.49
N LEU A 62 -4.48 7.93 -5.11
CA LEU A 62 -3.11 7.76 -4.59
C LEU A 62 -3.09 6.96 -3.29
N GLY A 63 -4.04 7.19 -2.38
CA GLY A 63 -4.15 6.43 -1.13
C GLY A 63 -4.43 4.94 -1.36
N TYR A 64 -5.29 4.62 -2.33
CA TYR A 64 -5.58 3.24 -2.71
C TYR A 64 -4.34 2.52 -3.27
N VAL A 65 -3.61 3.19 -4.17
CA VAL A 65 -2.35 2.64 -4.71
C VAL A 65 -1.32 2.49 -3.60
N ASN A 66 -1.14 3.53 -2.78
CA ASN A 66 -0.18 3.53 -1.68
C ASN A 66 -0.43 2.40 -0.68
N SER A 67 -1.70 2.14 -0.31
CA SER A 67 -2.03 1.04 0.61
C SER A 67 -1.60 -0.33 0.06
N ARG A 68 -1.75 -0.55 -1.26
CA ARG A 68 -1.34 -1.80 -1.91
C ARG A 68 0.17 -1.90 -2.04
N VAL A 69 0.82 -0.81 -2.41
CA VAL A 69 2.28 -0.73 -2.51
C VAL A 69 2.91 -0.97 -1.15
N LEU A 70 2.43 -0.29 -0.10
CA LEU A 70 2.93 -0.47 1.26
C LEU A 70 2.79 -1.92 1.72
N LEU A 71 1.62 -2.54 1.54
CA LEU A 71 1.39 -3.93 1.90
C LEU A 71 2.34 -4.87 1.13
N THR A 72 2.51 -4.64 -0.17
CA THR A 72 3.41 -5.44 -1.02
C THR A 72 4.87 -5.29 -0.58
N VAL A 73 5.30 -4.06 -0.28
CA VAL A 73 6.66 -3.76 0.20
C VAL A 73 6.90 -4.44 1.54
N VAL A 74 5.98 -4.32 2.49
CA VAL A 74 6.09 -4.97 3.82
C VAL A 74 6.11 -6.49 3.67
N PHE A 75 5.22 -7.05 2.86
CA PHE A 75 5.19 -8.48 2.55
C PHE A 75 6.53 -8.95 1.99
N TYR A 76 7.07 -8.24 0.99
CA TYR A 76 8.33 -8.61 0.37
C TYR A 76 9.50 -8.46 1.35
N MET A 77 9.55 -7.35 2.10
CA MET A 77 10.59 -7.06 3.08
C MET A 77 10.61 -8.05 4.25
N MET A 78 9.45 -8.62 4.63
CA MET A 78 9.37 -9.62 5.70
C MET A 78 9.46 -11.06 5.19
N LEU A 79 8.56 -11.47 4.29
CA LEU A 79 8.47 -12.88 3.88
C LEU A 79 9.62 -13.33 2.99
N VAL A 80 10.15 -12.48 2.11
CA VAL A 80 11.22 -12.89 1.19
C VAL A 80 12.50 -13.24 1.94
N PRO A 81 13.03 -12.43 2.88
CA PRO A 81 14.21 -12.86 3.63
C PRO A 81 13.93 -14.11 4.47
N ILE A 82 12.75 -14.25 5.06
CA ILE A 82 12.38 -15.48 5.81
C ILE A 82 12.37 -16.70 4.89
N ALA A 83 11.78 -16.59 3.71
CA ALA A 83 11.72 -17.67 2.73
C ALA A 83 13.12 -18.03 2.18
N LEU A 84 13.97 -17.04 1.95
CA LEU A 84 15.36 -17.24 1.54
C LEU A 84 16.18 -17.92 2.64
N LEU A 85 16.05 -17.48 3.90
CA LEU A 85 16.67 -18.12 5.06
C LEU A 85 16.22 -19.57 5.20
N ARG A 86 14.90 -19.83 5.14
CA ARG A 86 14.34 -21.19 5.17
C ARG A 86 14.90 -22.05 4.04
N ARG A 87 14.93 -21.51 2.80
CA ARG A 87 15.46 -22.23 1.64
C ARG A 87 16.95 -22.56 1.80
N TRP A 88 17.74 -21.66 2.38
CA TRP A 88 19.15 -21.90 2.65
C TRP A 88 19.33 -22.97 3.74
N MET A 89 18.56 -22.89 4.83
CA MET A 89 18.61 -23.84 5.94
C MET A 89 18.13 -25.24 5.54
N THR A 90 17.06 -25.37 4.75
CA THR A 90 16.59 -26.67 4.23
C THR A 90 17.57 -27.29 3.22
N ARG A 91 18.30 -26.49 2.44
CA ARG A 91 19.39 -26.99 1.57
C ARG A 91 20.53 -27.64 2.37
N GLN A 92 20.86 -27.11 3.55
CA GLN A 92 21.90 -27.69 4.41
C GLN A 92 21.40 -28.97 5.12
N SER A 93 20.09 -29.11 5.33
CA SER A 93 19.49 -30.26 6.01
C SER A 93 19.15 -31.44 5.07
N SER A 94 19.33 -31.34 3.75
CA SER A 94 18.95 -32.41 2.82
C SER A 94 20.01 -33.53 2.73
N LYS A 95 20.14 -34.32 3.80
CA LYS A 95 20.57 -35.73 3.74
C LYS A 95 19.45 -36.63 4.25
N THR A 96 18.23 -36.36 3.83
CA THR A 96 17.09 -37.25 4.07
C THR A 96 16.48 -37.53 2.71
N GLU A 97 16.55 -38.80 2.30
CA GLU A 97 15.93 -39.27 1.07
C GLU A 97 14.46 -38.85 1.07
N LYS A 98 14.01 -38.21 -0.03
CA LYS A 98 12.60 -37.87 -0.18
C LYS A 98 11.83 -39.19 -0.31
N PRO A 99 10.95 -39.55 0.64
CA PRO A 99 10.18 -40.76 0.49
C PRO A 99 9.26 -40.63 -0.73
N SER A 100 9.09 -41.72 -1.49
CA SER A 100 8.22 -41.80 -2.66
C SER A 100 6.74 -41.56 -2.33
N SER A 101 6.39 -41.65 -1.04
CA SER A 101 5.05 -41.44 -0.52
C SER A 101 5.12 -40.83 0.88
N TYR A 102 4.16 -39.96 1.21
CA TYR A 102 3.92 -39.53 2.59
C TYR A 102 3.23 -40.63 3.42
N PHE A 103 2.76 -41.70 2.78
CA PHE A 103 2.25 -42.87 3.49
C PHE A 103 3.40 -43.55 4.24
N GLN A 104 3.29 -43.58 5.57
CA GLN A 104 4.11 -44.42 6.42
C GLN A 104 3.39 -45.75 6.59
N GLU A 105 4.00 -46.85 6.15
CA GLU A 105 3.49 -48.18 6.51
C GLU A 105 3.63 -48.36 8.03
N ARG A 106 2.48 -48.40 8.72
CA ARG A 106 2.43 -48.68 10.15
C ARG A 106 2.09 -50.14 10.35
N THR A 107 3.07 -50.97 10.69
CA THR A 107 2.83 -52.32 11.20
C THR A 107 2.49 -52.21 12.70
N HIS A 108 1.31 -51.67 13.01
CA HIS A 108 0.82 -51.56 14.40
C HIS A 108 -0.15 -52.71 14.69
N VAL A 109 0.14 -53.50 15.73
CA VAL A 109 -0.78 -54.53 16.21
C VAL A 109 -1.76 -53.87 17.16
N TYR A 110 -3.01 -53.74 16.71
CA TYR A 110 -4.06 -53.09 17.48
C TYR A 110 -4.29 -53.78 18.82
N SER A 111 -4.24 -53.00 19.89
CA SER A 111 -4.57 -53.43 21.25
C SER A 111 -5.87 -52.78 21.72
N ALA A 112 -6.53 -53.36 22.72
CA ALA A 112 -7.77 -52.83 23.28
C ALA A 112 -7.65 -51.36 23.78
N LYS A 113 -6.42 -50.91 24.08
CA LYS A 113 -6.13 -49.54 24.52
C LYS A 113 -6.22 -48.51 23.39
N ASP A 114 -6.03 -48.93 22.14
CA ASP A 114 -6.06 -48.04 20.96
C ASP A 114 -7.50 -47.61 20.59
N PHE A 115 -8.51 -48.30 21.14
CA PHE A 115 -9.92 -47.96 20.97
C PHE A 115 -10.43 -46.96 22.02
N ILE A 116 -9.60 -46.59 22.98
CA ILE A 116 -9.96 -45.60 24.00
C ILE A 116 -9.51 -44.22 23.50
N ASN A 117 -10.49 -43.37 23.19
CA ASN A 117 -10.33 -42.03 22.60
C ASN A 117 -9.64 -42.01 21.22
N PRO A 118 -10.29 -42.56 20.18
CA PRO A 118 -9.72 -42.70 18.84
C PRO A 118 -9.67 -41.41 18.00
N TRP A 119 -9.90 -40.22 18.59
CA TRP A 119 -9.95 -38.93 17.89
C TRP A 119 -8.66 -38.12 18.01
#